data_AF-A0A9N9KCL8-F1
#
_entry.id   AF-A0A9N9KCL8-F1
#
_cell.length_a   1.000
_cell.length_b   1.000
_cell.length_c   1.000
_cell.angle_alpha   90.00
_cell.angle_beta   90.00
_cell.angle_gamma   90.00
#
_symmetry.space_group_name_H-M   'P 1'
#
loop_
_entity.id
_entity.type
_entity.pdbx_description
1 polymer ?
#
loop_
_entity_poly.entity_id
_entity_poly.type
_entity_poly.pdbx_seq_one_letter_code
_entity_poly.pdbx_strand_id
1 'polypeptide(L)'
;VENGWKHFKFFIMEKEEGFFVGISRTKSWRAPPKKTFNCLSCDFGSETNKVSRIEFPTTTSDNTKKLLNPWLDAKARSMFIITPVRHVERLSECNDEELFSIFHLATQILDEETKVSKAPWGGMRFIRMTLNHGNSRNLEHLHLKISVKSQDFKHFEDHGWDNIKKQKYKILENGLYKKDKRVQK
;
A
#
# COMPACT_ATOMS: atom_id res chain seq x y z
N VAL A 1 14.02 11.37 -27.41
CA VAL A 1 12.57 11.18 -27.18
C VAL A 1 12.40 9.86 -26.46
N GLU A 2 12.31 9.87 -25.13
CA GLU A 2 12.21 8.62 -24.35
C GLU A 2 10.80 8.02 -24.47
N ASN A 3 10.74 6.83 -25.06
CA ASN A 3 9.53 6.05 -25.25
C ASN A 3 9.03 5.49 -23.90
N GLY A 4 7.89 6.00 -23.42
CA GLY A 4 6.92 5.36 -22.52
C GLY A 4 7.44 4.52 -21.34
N TRP A 5 7.27 5.03 -20.11
CA TRP A 5 7.69 4.42 -18.84
C TRP A 5 7.02 3.06 -18.53
N LYS A 6 7.49 2.34 -17.51
CA LYS A 6 7.18 0.91 -17.27
C LYS A 6 6.57 0.65 -15.87
N HIS A 7 5.26 0.56 -15.67
CA HIS A 7 4.57 0.05 -14.45
C HIS A 7 5.21 -1.23 -13.92
N PHE A 8 5.28 -1.42 -12.60
CA PHE A 8 5.72 -2.66 -11.97
C PHE A 8 4.57 -3.29 -11.19
N LYS A 9 4.19 -4.52 -11.53
CA LYS A 9 3.18 -5.30 -10.83
C LYS A 9 3.75 -6.65 -10.46
N PHE A 10 3.33 -7.15 -9.32
CA PHE A 10 3.75 -8.40 -8.72
C PHE A 10 2.46 -9.18 -8.43
N PHE A 11 2.31 -10.39 -8.96
CA PHE A 11 1.12 -11.22 -8.74
C PHE A 11 1.56 -12.63 -8.36
N ILE A 12 0.78 -13.29 -7.51
CA ILE A 12 0.89 -14.74 -7.29
C ILE A 12 -0.31 -15.36 -7.99
N MET A 13 -0.07 -16.34 -8.87
CA MET A 13 -1.15 -17.09 -9.52
C MET A 13 -1.35 -18.41 -8.78
N GLU A 14 -2.47 -18.52 -8.06
CA GLU A 14 -2.87 -19.75 -7.34
C GLU A 14 -2.88 -21.01 -8.21
N LYS A 15 -3.14 -20.88 -9.52
CA LYS A 15 -3.25 -22.03 -10.44
C LYS A 15 -1.92 -22.56 -10.98
N GLU A 16 -0.87 -21.74 -10.97
CA GLU A 16 0.42 -22.09 -11.57
C GLU A 16 1.54 -22.23 -10.54
N GLU A 17 1.19 -22.14 -9.23
CA GLU A 17 2.16 -22.15 -8.11
C GLU A 17 3.36 -21.23 -8.35
N GLY A 18 3.11 -20.10 -9.04
CA GLY A 18 4.14 -19.28 -9.64
C GLY A 18 4.06 -17.81 -9.25
N PHE A 19 5.23 -17.17 -9.25
CA PHE A 19 5.37 -15.75 -9.04
C PHE A 19 5.51 -15.01 -10.39
N PHE A 20 4.70 -13.99 -10.62
CA PHE A 20 4.71 -13.21 -11.86
C PHE A 20 5.02 -11.73 -11.62
N VAL A 21 6.09 -11.24 -12.27
CA VAL A 21 6.38 -9.81 -12.41
C VAL A 21 5.78 -9.30 -13.72
N GLY A 22 4.70 -8.54 -13.63
CA GLY A 22 4.10 -7.84 -14.77
C GLY A 22 4.60 -6.41 -14.88
N ILE A 23 5.50 -6.15 -15.84
CA ILE A 23 5.93 -4.77 -16.13
C ILE A 23 5.05 -4.17 -17.24
N SER A 24 4.05 -3.33 -16.92
CA SER A 24 3.16 -2.74 -17.93
C SER A 24 3.67 -1.39 -18.43
N ARG A 25 3.72 -1.07 -19.71
CA ARG A 25 4.13 0.30 -20.13
C ARG A 25 3.05 1.34 -19.77
N THR A 26 3.43 2.52 -19.27
CA THR A 26 2.52 3.66 -19.10
C THR A 26 2.00 4.04 -20.46
N LYS A 27 0.68 4.19 -20.50
CA LYS A 27 -0.03 4.78 -21.63
C LYS A 27 0.50 6.20 -21.82
N SER A 28 1.16 6.47 -22.95
CA SER A 28 1.78 7.76 -23.27
C SER A 28 0.79 8.93 -23.22
N TRP A 29 -0.50 8.66 -23.41
CA TRP A 29 -1.58 9.64 -23.37
C TRP A 29 -2.12 9.96 -21.97
N ARG A 30 -1.65 9.28 -20.91
CA ARG A 30 -2.13 9.54 -19.55
C ARG A 30 -1.40 10.75 -18.97
N ALA A 31 -2.15 11.79 -18.63
CA ALA A 31 -1.60 12.96 -17.96
C ALA A 31 -1.01 12.58 -16.59
N PRO A 32 0.03 13.28 -16.10
CA PRO A 32 0.51 13.11 -14.74
C PRO A 32 -0.59 13.41 -13.73
N PRO A 33 -0.48 12.92 -12.50
CA PRO A 33 -1.42 13.27 -11.43
C PRO A 33 -1.52 14.78 -11.31
N LYS A 34 -2.75 15.30 -11.17
CA LYS A 34 -2.93 16.70 -10.82
C LYS A 34 -2.29 16.92 -9.45
N LYS A 35 -1.44 17.93 -9.33
CA LYS A 35 -0.81 18.26 -8.05
C LYS A 35 -1.88 18.51 -6.99
N THR A 36 -1.68 17.94 -5.82
CA THR A 36 -2.54 18.18 -4.66
C THR A 36 -1.91 19.27 -3.79
N PHE A 37 -2.72 20.00 -3.03
CA PHE A 37 -2.19 21.02 -2.11
C PHE A 37 -1.30 20.36 -1.06
N ASN A 38 -1.74 19.21 -0.54
CA ASN A 38 -0.96 18.37 0.37
C ASN A 38 -1.00 16.90 -0.08
N CYS A 39 0.18 16.28 -0.12
CA CYS A 39 0.29 14.83 -0.30
C CYS A 39 -0.21 14.10 0.95
N LEU A 40 -1.21 13.23 0.81
CA LEU A 40 -1.79 12.46 1.93
C LEU A 40 -0.73 11.72 2.77
N SER A 41 0.30 11.16 2.13
CA SER A 41 1.35 10.40 2.81
C SER A 41 2.40 11.28 3.49
N CYS A 42 2.45 12.58 3.17
CA CYS A 42 3.41 13.53 3.75
C CYS A 42 2.75 14.51 4.75
N ASP A 43 1.43 14.68 4.68
CA ASP A 43 0.70 15.58 5.56
C ASP A 43 0.34 14.90 6.89
N PHE A 44 1.24 14.97 7.86
CA PHE A 44 1.00 14.46 9.21
C PHE A 44 -0.11 15.20 9.96
N GLY A 45 -0.56 16.35 9.45
CA GLY A 45 -1.73 17.07 9.96
C GLY A 45 -3.06 16.51 9.46
N SER A 46 -3.07 15.69 8.40
CA SER A 46 -4.27 15.04 7.88
C SER A 46 -4.80 13.98 8.85
N GLU A 47 -6.09 14.05 9.15
CA GLU A 47 -6.75 13.00 9.93
C GLU A 47 -6.76 11.67 9.16
N THR A 48 -6.91 11.72 7.84
CA THR A 48 -6.81 10.52 6.99
C THR A 48 -5.43 9.87 7.12
N ASN A 49 -4.35 10.65 7.18
CA ASN A 49 -2.99 10.13 7.40
C ASN A 49 -2.90 9.41 8.75
N LYS A 50 -3.28 10.08 9.84
CA LYS A 50 -3.19 9.52 11.20
C LYS A 50 -4.01 8.24 11.37
N VAL A 51 -5.23 8.23 10.85
CA VAL A 51 -6.15 7.09 10.96
C VAL A 51 -5.71 5.91 10.10
N SER A 52 -5.18 6.17 8.90
CA SER A 52 -4.74 5.11 8.00
C SER A 52 -3.43 4.43 8.42
N ARG A 53 -2.60 5.08 9.24
CA ARG A 53 -1.32 4.50 9.67
C ARG A 53 -1.53 3.29 10.58
N ILE A 54 -0.82 2.20 10.27
CA ILE A 54 -0.80 0.97 11.07
C ILE A 54 0.56 0.78 11.73
N GLU A 55 0.57 -0.04 12.78
CA GLU A 55 1.80 -0.49 13.40
C GLU A 55 2.63 -1.34 12.44
N PHE A 56 3.95 -1.32 12.61
CA PHE A 56 4.83 -2.20 11.87
C PHE A 56 4.71 -3.65 12.38
N PRO A 57 4.86 -4.65 11.50
CA PRO A 57 5.08 -6.03 11.91
C PRO A 57 6.23 -6.12 12.93
N THR A 58 6.11 -7.05 13.88
CA THR A 58 7.08 -7.22 14.97
C THR A 58 8.49 -7.55 14.48
N THR A 59 8.58 -8.17 13.30
CA THR A 59 9.84 -8.54 12.63
C THR A 59 10.50 -7.41 11.85
N THR A 60 9.90 -6.21 11.82
CA THR A 60 10.42 -5.10 11.01
C THR A 60 11.66 -4.47 11.65
N SER A 61 12.75 -4.37 10.88
CA SER A 61 13.98 -3.73 11.34
C SER A 61 13.82 -2.22 11.54
N ASP A 62 14.56 -1.63 12.47
CA ASP A 62 14.51 -0.19 12.72
C ASP A 62 14.94 0.64 11.51
N ASN A 63 15.81 0.09 10.66
CA ASN A 63 16.15 0.76 9.41
C ASN A 63 14.95 0.85 8.46
N THR A 64 14.19 -0.24 8.29
CA THR A 64 12.98 -0.24 7.46
C THR A 64 11.93 0.75 7.99
N LYS A 65 11.80 0.87 9.32
CA LYS A 65 10.89 1.84 9.96
C LYS A 65 11.26 3.30 9.69
N LYS A 66 12.55 3.59 9.47
CA LYS A 66 13.03 4.94 9.10
C LYS A 66 12.79 5.26 7.63
N LEU A 67 12.74 4.23 6.78
CA LEU A 67 12.62 4.38 5.33
C LEU A 67 11.16 4.42 4.86
N LEU A 68 10.27 3.66 5.49
CA LEU A 68 8.93 3.38 4.98
C LEU A 68 7.83 3.65 6.00
N ASN A 69 6.59 3.71 5.53
CA ASN A 69 5.38 3.71 6.36
C ASN A 69 4.35 2.72 5.80
N PRO A 70 3.75 1.87 6.66
CA PRO A 70 2.63 1.02 6.31
C PRO A 70 1.29 1.69 6.64
N TRP A 71 0.27 1.42 5.82
CA TRP A 71 -1.05 2.02 5.93
C TRP A 71 -2.17 1.03 5.55
N LEU A 72 -3.36 1.27 6.11
CA LEU A 72 -4.62 0.85 5.51
C LEU A 72 -4.93 1.73 4.30
N ASP A 73 -5.67 1.20 3.33
CA ASP A 73 -6.16 2.02 2.23
C ASP A 73 -7.12 3.10 2.72
N ALA A 74 -6.86 4.36 2.36
CA ALA A 74 -7.69 5.49 2.79
C ALA A 74 -9.16 5.41 2.33
N LYS A 75 -9.47 4.57 1.34
CA LYS A 75 -10.84 4.29 0.88
C LYS A 75 -11.42 3.01 1.47
N ALA A 76 -10.77 2.43 2.48
CA ALA A 76 -11.13 1.17 3.12
C ALA A 76 -11.38 0.02 2.13
N ARG A 77 -10.50 -0.10 1.12
CA ARG A 77 -10.49 -1.29 0.26
C ARG A 77 -9.66 -2.38 0.94
N SER A 78 -9.90 -3.63 0.54
CA SER A 78 -9.16 -4.82 1.00
C SER A 78 -7.70 -4.85 0.51
N MET A 79 -6.91 -3.88 0.97
CA MET A 79 -5.51 -3.74 0.64
C MET A 79 -4.74 -2.94 1.69
N PHE A 80 -3.47 -3.26 1.81
CA PHE A 80 -2.49 -2.46 2.54
C PHE A 80 -1.69 -1.59 1.58
N ILE A 81 -1.14 -0.49 2.09
CA ILE A 81 -0.33 0.44 1.34
C ILE A 81 1.02 0.59 2.02
N ILE A 82 2.09 0.68 1.24
CA ILE A 82 3.42 1.07 1.73
C ILE A 82 3.89 2.29 0.94
N THR A 83 4.47 3.26 1.65
CA THR A 83 5.15 4.42 1.05
C THR A 83 6.53 4.62 1.63
N PRO A 84 7.47 5.20 0.87
CA PRO A 84 8.62 5.86 1.46
C PRO A 84 8.23 6.96 2.47
N VAL A 85 9.10 7.21 3.44
CA VAL A 85 8.96 8.33 4.40
C VAL A 85 9.22 9.65 3.69
N ARG A 86 10.31 9.75 2.92
CA ARG A 86 10.56 10.91 2.07
C ARG A 86 9.58 10.90 0.89
N HIS A 87 9.26 12.08 0.37
CA HIS A 87 8.41 12.15 -0.81
C HIS A 87 9.14 11.60 -2.04
N VAL A 88 8.59 10.52 -2.61
CA VAL A 88 9.10 9.91 -3.83
C VAL A 88 7.96 9.77 -4.82
N GLU A 89 8.20 10.13 -6.06
CA GLU A 89 7.23 10.06 -7.14
C GLU A 89 7.41 8.80 -8.00
N ARG A 90 8.66 8.35 -8.17
CA ARG A 90 9.05 7.32 -9.13
C ARG A 90 9.89 6.24 -8.49
N LEU A 91 9.82 5.03 -9.06
CA LEU A 91 10.67 3.93 -8.58
C LEU A 91 12.16 4.21 -8.78
N SER A 92 12.53 4.88 -9.87
CA SER A 92 13.90 5.27 -10.19
C SER A 92 14.49 6.30 -9.23
N GLU A 93 13.65 6.92 -8.40
CA GLU A 93 14.12 7.85 -7.37
C GLU A 93 14.45 7.10 -6.08
N CYS A 94 13.97 5.88 -5.88
CA CYS A 94 14.31 5.05 -4.72
C CYS A 94 15.75 4.56 -4.79
N ASN A 95 16.42 4.50 -3.64
CA ASN A 95 17.68 3.78 -3.52
C ASN A 95 17.43 2.27 -3.36
N ASP A 96 18.48 1.45 -3.49
CA ASP A 96 18.37 -0.01 -3.44
C ASP A 96 17.80 -0.53 -2.12
N GLU A 97 18.10 0.16 -1.03
CA GLU A 97 17.62 -0.21 0.30
C GLU A 97 16.11 0.05 0.45
N GLU A 98 15.61 1.21 0.01
CA GLU A 98 14.19 1.51 -0.04
C GLU A 98 13.45 0.51 -0.94
N LEU A 99 14.02 0.18 -2.10
CA LEU A 99 13.45 -0.80 -3.03
C LEU A 99 13.29 -2.17 -2.37
N PHE A 100 14.36 -2.68 -1.76
CA PHE A 100 14.34 -3.95 -1.06
C PHE A 100 13.33 -3.93 0.10
N SER A 101 13.40 -2.90 0.95
CA SER A 101 12.54 -2.75 2.12
C SER A 101 11.06 -2.65 1.74
N ILE A 102 10.69 -2.07 0.59
CA ILE A 102 9.29 -1.95 0.15
C ILE A 102 8.65 -3.33 0.01
N PHE A 103 9.32 -4.25 -0.68
CA PHE A 103 8.79 -5.59 -0.92
C PHE A 103 8.94 -6.48 0.31
N HIS A 104 10.04 -6.35 1.04
CA HIS A 104 10.25 -7.11 2.27
C HIS A 104 9.19 -6.76 3.33
N LEU A 105 8.93 -5.47 3.57
CA LEU A 105 7.87 -5.05 4.48
C LEU A 105 6.48 -5.54 4.02
N ALA A 106 6.23 -5.59 2.71
CA ALA A 106 4.98 -6.13 2.19
C ALA A 106 4.77 -7.61 2.56
N THR A 107 5.83 -8.42 2.50
CA THR A 107 5.78 -9.83 2.95
C THR A 107 5.60 -9.94 4.46
N GLN A 108 6.25 -9.09 5.24
CA GLN A 108 6.14 -9.08 6.70
C GLN A 108 4.73 -8.70 7.16
N ILE A 109 4.07 -7.74 6.49
CA ILE A 109 2.68 -7.39 6.77
C ILE A 109 1.78 -8.61 6.55
N LEU A 110 1.89 -9.28 5.39
CA LEU A 110 1.04 -10.44 5.11
C LEU A 110 1.28 -11.57 6.14
N ASP A 111 2.53 -11.86 6.46
CA ASP A 111 2.89 -12.88 7.44
C ASP A 111 2.32 -12.58 8.85
N GLU A 112 2.48 -11.35 9.34
CA GLU A 112 1.93 -10.92 10.63
C GLU A 112 0.39 -10.99 10.64
N GLU A 113 -0.30 -10.47 9.62
CA GLU A 113 -1.77 -10.56 9.54
C GLU A 113 -2.26 -12.02 9.54
N THR A 114 -1.53 -12.90 8.86
CA THR A 114 -1.84 -14.34 8.82
C THR A 114 -1.66 -14.98 10.20
N LYS A 115 -0.55 -14.68 10.86
CA LYS A 115 -0.22 -15.21 12.20
C LYS A 115 -1.22 -14.75 13.25
N VAL A 116 -1.49 -13.45 13.34
CA VAL A 116 -2.37 -12.89 14.37
C VAL A 116 -3.81 -13.34 14.17
N SER A 117 -4.28 -13.46 12.92
CA SER A 117 -5.62 -13.96 12.62
C SER A 117 -5.76 -15.48 12.65
N LYS A 118 -4.65 -16.22 12.86
CA LYS A 118 -4.57 -17.68 12.75
C LYS A 118 -5.16 -18.22 11.44
N ALA A 119 -5.04 -17.45 10.36
CA ALA A 119 -5.54 -17.87 9.06
C ALA A 119 -4.78 -19.14 8.61
N PRO A 120 -5.47 -20.16 8.09
CA PRO A 120 -4.81 -21.39 7.65
C PRO A 120 -3.90 -21.09 6.45
N TRP A 121 -2.60 -21.28 6.65
CA TRP A 121 -1.61 -21.23 5.58
C TRP A 121 -1.93 -22.33 4.56
N GLY A 122 -2.35 -21.92 3.36
CA GLY A 122 -2.89 -22.79 2.31
C GLY A 122 -4.20 -22.29 1.71
N GLY A 123 -4.96 -21.45 2.44
CA GLY A 123 -6.21 -20.84 1.95
C GLY A 123 -6.12 -19.33 1.71
N MET A 124 -4.98 -18.71 2.03
CA MET A 124 -4.82 -17.26 1.97
C MET A 124 -4.37 -16.82 0.58
N ARG A 125 -5.21 -16.00 -0.05
CA ARG A 125 -5.18 -15.76 -1.48
C ARG A 125 -4.70 -14.33 -1.71
N PHE A 126 -3.40 -14.14 -1.54
CA PHE A 126 -2.73 -12.92 -2.00
C PHE A 126 -3.10 -12.69 -3.47
N ILE A 127 -3.70 -11.54 -3.76
CA ILE A 127 -4.11 -11.25 -5.14
C ILE A 127 -2.91 -10.70 -5.91
N ARG A 128 -2.37 -9.57 -5.42
CA ARG A 128 -1.33 -8.83 -6.13
C ARG A 128 -0.72 -7.73 -5.29
N MET A 129 0.54 -7.43 -5.57
CA MET A 129 1.23 -6.21 -5.23
C MET A 129 1.29 -5.32 -6.48
N THR A 130 0.89 -4.05 -6.36
CA THR A 130 0.91 -3.10 -7.48
C THR A 130 1.61 -1.83 -7.04
N LEU A 131 2.76 -1.57 -7.64
CA LEU A 131 3.49 -0.33 -7.46
C LEU A 131 3.05 0.66 -8.55
N ASN A 132 2.29 1.68 -8.16
CA ASN A 132 1.86 2.71 -9.10
C ASN A 132 2.92 3.80 -9.18
N HIS A 133 3.56 3.97 -10.34
CA HIS A 133 4.55 5.02 -10.56
C HIS A 133 4.38 5.71 -11.93
N GLY A 134 5.04 6.85 -12.12
CA GLY A 134 4.94 7.65 -13.34
C GLY A 134 3.52 8.20 -13.58
N ASN A 135 3.06 8.25 -14.83
CA ASN A 135 1.73 8.79 -15.16
C ASN A 135 0.57 7.81 -14.90
N SER A 136 0.85 6.63 -14.33
CA SER A 136 -0.17 5.62 -14.05
C SER A 136 -0.90 5.82 -12.72
N ARG A 137 -0.35 6.68 -11.86
CA ARG A 137 -0.81 6.94 -10.50
C ARG A 137 -1.87 8.03 -10.46
N ASN A 138 -2.68 8.01 -9.39
CA ASN A 138 -3.65 9.07 -9.10
C ASN A 138 -3.12 10.04 -8.02
N LEU A 139 -2.02 9.69 -7.36
CA LEU A 139 -1.43 10.40 -6.22
C LEU A 139 0.05 10.66 -6.51
N GLU A 140 0.58 11.76 -6.00
CA GLU A 140 1.96 12.20 -6.25
C GLU A 140 3.00 11.33 -5.53
N HIS A 141 2.62 10.59 -4.49
CA HIS A 141 3.55 9.70 -3.79
C HIS A 141 3.53 8.29 -4.43
N LEU A 142 4.69 7.66 -4.52
CA LEU A 142 4.87 6.25 -4.79
C LEU A 142 4.16 5.40 -3.74
N HIS A 143 3.23 4.56 -4.19
CA HIS A 143 2.49 3.60 -3.35
C HIS A 143 2.69 2.18 -3.87
N LEU A 144 3.19 1.29 -3.02
CA LEU A 144 2.97 -0.13 -3.19
C LEU A 144 1.60 -0.49 -2.60
N LYS A 145 0.73 -1.11 -3.40
CA LYS A 145 -0.57 -1.61 -2.98
C LYS A 145 -0.54 -3.12 -2.85
N ILE A 146 -0.86 -3.65 -1.68
CA ILE A 146 -0.90 -5.08 -1.39
C ILE A 146 -2.37 -5.49 -1.36
N SER A 147 -2.91 -5.95 -2.49
CA SER A 147 -4.32 -6.34 -2.58
C SER A 147 -4.54 -7.75 -2.07
N VAL A 148 -5.51 -7.90 -1.19
CA VAL A 148 -5.92 -9.16 -0.56
C VAL A 148 -7.38 -9.43 -0.95
N LYS A 149 -7.81 -10.70 -1.04
CA LYS A 149 -9.23 -11.00 -1.26
C LYS A 149 -10.06 -10.46 -0.11
N SER A 150 -11.23 -9.91 -0.42
CA SER A 150 -12.08 -9.27 0.59
C SER A 150 -12.51 -10.24 1.70
N GLN A 151 -12.67 -11.53 1.38
CA GLN A 151 -12.94 -12.57 2.37
C GLN A 151 -11.77 -12.70 3.37
N ASP A 152 -10.54 -12.80 2.87
CA ASP A 152 -9.35 -12.97 3.72
C ASP A 152 -9.06 -11.68 4.52
N PHE A 153 -9.27 -10.52 3.91
CA PHE A 153 -9.12 -9.23 4.60
C PHE A 153 -10.15 -9.07 5.72
N LYS A 154 -11.40 -9.50 5.48
CA LYS A 154 -12.43 -9.58 6.51
C LYS A 154 -12.07 -10.57 7.61
N HIS A 155 -11.45 -11.70 7.28
CA HIS A 155 -10.92 -12.63 8.28
C HIS A 155 -9.86 -11.98 9.17
N PHE A 156 -8.94 -11.21 8.60
CA PHE A 156 -7.95 -10.44 9.37
C PHE A 156 -8.63 -9.44 10.31
N GLU A 157 -9.62 -8.72 9.81
CA GLU A 157 -10.40 -7.80 10.62
C GLU A 157 -11.10 -8.55 11.76
N ASP A 158 -11.90 -9.57 11.46
CA ASP A 158 -12.74 -10.25 12.44
C ASP A 158 -11.90 -10.95 13.53
N HIS A 159 -10.79 -11.60 13.16
CA HIS A 159 -10.02 -12.50 14.02
C HIS A 159 -8.63 -12.01 14.44
N GLY A 160 -8.02 -11.07 13.72
CA GLY A 160 -6.64 -10.63 13.97
C GLY A 160 -6.53 -9.21 14.52
N TRP A 161 -7.44 -8.31 14.15
CA TRP A 161 -7.30 -6.90 14.53
C TRP A 161 -7.80 -6.61 15.94
N ASP A 162 -7.01 -5.79 16.65
CA ASP A 162 -7.44 -5.19 17.91
C ASP A 162 -8.56 -4.15 17.68
N ASN A 163 -9.15 -3.70 18.79
CA ASN A 163 -10.24 -2.72 18.76
C ASN A 163 -9.81 -1.38 18.16
N ILE A 164 -8.54 -0.98 18.33
CA ILE A 164 -8.02 0.30 17.85
C ILE A 164 -7.95 0.30 16.33
N LYS A 165 -7.38 -0.74 15.74
CA LYS A 165 -7.26 -0.91 14.28
C LYS A 165 -8.62 -1.08 13.62
N LYS A 166 -9.55 -1.83 14.25
CA LYS A 166 -10.95 -1.93 13.81
C LYS A 166 -11.66 -0.57 13.78
N GLN A 167 -11.51 0.22 14.84
CA GLN A 167 -12.09 1.57 14.90
C GLN A 167 -11.51 2.48 13.82
N LYS A 168 -10.18 2.47 13.64
CA LYS A 168 -9.51 3.20 12.56
C LYS A 168 -10.08 2.81 11.19
N TYR A 169 -10.19 1.52 10.90
CA TYR A 169 -10.74 1.04 9.63
C TYR A 169 -12.19 1.48 9.41
N LYS A 170 -13.05 1.36 10.43
CA LYS A 170 -14.44 1.83 10.38
C LYS A 170 -14.56 3.32 10.08
N ILE A 171 -13.64 4.15 10.61
CA ILE A 171 -13.58 5.58 10.28
C ILE A 171 -13.28 5.79 8.78
N LEU A 172 -12.36 5.00 8.21
CA LEU A 172 -12.03 5.05 6.79
C LEU A 172 -13.22 4.61 5.91
N GLU A 173 -13.95 3.56 6.30
CA GLU A 173 -15.15 3.09 5.60
C GLU A 173 -16.23 4.17 5.51
N ASN A 174 -16.36 5.01 6.54
CA ASN A 174 -17.27 6.16 6.57
C ASN A 174 -16.82 7.33 5.65
N GLY A 175 -15.80 7.10 4.83
CA GLY A 175 -15.35 8.01 3.78
C GLY A 175 -14.54 9.19 4.30
N LEU A 176 -13.73 9.01 5.36
CA LEU A 176 -12.90 10.08 5.95
C LEU A 176 -12.07 10.82 4.88
N TYR A 177 -11.47 10.11 3.93
CA TYR A 177 -10.67 10.73 2.86
C TYR A 177 -11.45 11.73 2.00
N LYS A 178 -12.78 11.58 1.90
CA LYS A 178 -13.67 12.52 1.19
C LYS A 178 -14.07 13.70 2.06
N LYS A 179 -13.92 13.63 3.37
CA LYS A 179 -14.30 14.68 4.34
C LYS A 179 -13.09 15.49 4.81
N ASP A 180 -11.90 14.94 4.67
CA ASP A 180 -10.65 15.58 5.06
C ASP A 180 -10.28 16.73 4.10
N LYS A 181 -10.59 17.96 4.55
CA LYS A 181 -10.35 19.19 3.79
C LYS A 181 -8.89 19.39 3.40
N ARG A 182 -7.93 18.82 4.13
CA ARG A 182 -6.50 18.97 3.83
C ARG A 182 -6.06 18.15 2.61
N VAL A 183 -6.82 17.10 2.31
CA VAL A 183 -6.59 16.17 1.19
C VAL A 183 -7.44 16.57 -0.03
N GLN A 184 -8.50 17.37 0.19
CA GLN A 184 -9.28 17.97 -0.87
C GLN A 184 -8.52 19.11 -1.57
N LYS A 185 -8.91 19.38 -2.82
CA LYS A 185 -8.36 20.48 -3.63
C LYS A 185 -9.03 21.79 -3.33
#